data_AF-A0A8B8BWL9-F1
#
_entry.id   AF-A0A8B8BWL9-F1
#
_cell.length_a   1.000
_cell.length_b   1.000
_cell.length_c   1.000
_cell.angle_alpha   90.00
_cell.angle_beta   90.00
_cell.angle_gamma   90.00
#
_symmetry.space_group_name_H-M   'P 1'
#
loop_
_entity.id
_entity.type
_entity.pdbx_description
1 polymer ?
#
loop_
_entity_poly.entity_id
_entity_poly.type
_entity_poly.pdbx_seq_one_letter_code
_entity_poly.pdbx_strand_id
1 'polypeptide(L)'
;MCDPVKGYCLDGCQAGWKNAQCDQECDGGMFGQNCSKFCGKCLNNETCHHINGSCLNGCVSGYGGTNCTEECDVGLYGANCKGFCSPNCKTPGMCDKVTGQYDGGCQAGWKNAQCDQECDGLIFGHNCNQSCGKCFNNEQCHYINGSCLNGCDSGYSGTNCTEGTDKTKKL
;
A
#
# COMPACT_ATOMS: atom_id res chain seq x y z
N MET A 1 -25.94 10.64 37.96
CA MET A 1 -27.09 10.20 38.78
C MET A 1 -28.36 10.37 37.98
N CYS A 2 -29.17 9.31 37.83
CA CYS A 2 -30.46 9.40 37.15
C CYS A 2 -31.58 9.58 38.17
N ASP A 3 -32.51 10.49 37.89
CA ASP A 3 -33.66 10.74 38.75
C ASP A 3 -34.61 9.53 38.64
N PRO A 4 -34.80 8.74 39.71
CA PRO A 4 -35.60 7.52 39.65
C PRO A 4 -37.11 7.79 39.52
N VAL A 5 -37.53 9.05 39.72
CA VAL A 5 -38.94 9.47 39.62
C VAL A 5 -39.22 10.07 38.24
N LYS A 6 -38.31 10.90 37.74
CA LYS A 6 -38.48 11.61 36.45
C LYS A 6 -37.87 10.87 35.27
N GLY A 7 -37.04 9.87 35.52
CA GLY A 7 -36.41 9.01 34.51
C GLY A 7 -35.24 9.66 33.77
N TYR A 8 -34.95 10.95 33.95
CA TYR A 8 -33.84 11.61 33.25
C TYR A 8 -32.51 11.60 34.02
N CYS A 9 -31.41 11.50 33.27
CA CYS A 9 -30.06 11.52 33.84
C CYS A 9 -29.46 12.93 33.88
N LEU A 10 -29.15 13.43 35.08
CA LEU A 10 -28.67 14.81 35.31
C LEU A 10 -27.23 15.04 34.81
N ASP A 11 -26.41 13.99 34.84
CA ASP A 11 -24.99 14.04 34.43
C ASP A 11 -24.79 13.51 32.99
N GLY A 12 -25.89 13.40 32.23
CA GLY A 12 -25.93 12.72 30.94
C GLY A 12 -25.87 11.19 31.06
N CYS A 13 -25.71 10.56 29.89
CA CYS A 13 -25.72 9.12 29.69
C CYS A 13 -24.34 8.50 29.72
N GLN A 14 -24.31 7.21 30.09
CA GLN A 14 -23.12 6.37 29.99
C GLN A 14 -22.68 6.19 28.53
N ALA A 15 -21.45 5.70 28.34
CA ALA A 15 -20.93 5.47 27.00
C ALA A 15 -21.81 4.50 26.20
N GLY A 16 -22.12 4.88 24.97
CA GLY A 16 -22.97 4.09 24.08
C GLY A 16 -24.47 4.33 24.21
N TRP A 17 -24.90 5.27 25.07
CA TRP A 17 -26.31 5.55 25.34
C TRP A 17 -26.62 7.04 25.18
N LYS A 18 -27.84 7.34 24.77
CA LYS A 18 -28.41 8.69 24.60
C LYS A 18 -29.88 8.72 25.00
N ASN A 19 -30.49 9.89 24.79
CA ASN A 19 -31.83 10.30 25.20
C ASN A 19 -31.95 10.64 26.70
N ALA A 20 -33.12 11.08 27.14
CA ALA A 20 -33.28 11.50 28.53
C ALA A 20 -33.13 10.34 29.52
N GLN A 21 -33.60 9.13 29.18
CA GLN A 21 -33.56 7.93 30.02
C GLN A 21 -32.27 7.11 29.88
N CYS A 22 -31.42 7.45 28.91
CA CYS A 22 -30.19 6.72 28.61
C CYS A 22 -30.44 5.24 28.27
N ASP A 23 -31.55 4.96 27.58
CA ASP A 23 -31.98 3.61 27.17
C ASP A 23 -31.95 3.41 25.64
N GLN A 24 -31.52 4.42 24.89
CA GLN A 24 -31.30 4.32 23.45
C GLN A 24 -29.82 4.25 23.13
N GLU A 25 -29.41 3.24 22.34
CA GLU A 25 -28.04 3.15 21.84
C GLU A 25 -27.69 4.33 20.94
N CYS A 26 -26.38 4.63 20.84
CA CYS A 26 -25.91 5.57 19.84
C CYS A 26 -26.26 5.06 18.42
N ASP A 27 -26.78 5.96 17.60
CA ASP A 27 -27.04 5.74 16.17
C ASP A 27 -26.22 6.74 15.35
N GLY A 28 -26.42 6.73 14.02
CA GLY A 28 -25.81 7.74 13.13
C GLY A 28 -24.28 7.71 13.08
N GLY A 29 -23.66 6.58 13.41
CA GLY A 29 -22.20 6.46 13.46
C GLY A 29 -21.60 7.25 14.62
N MET A 30 -22.26 7.27 15.79
CA MET A 30 -21.77 7.91 17.00
C MET A 30 -21.43 6.89 18.09
N PHE A 31 -20.55 7.26 19.01
CA PHE A 31 -20.15 6.43 20.14
C PHE A 31 -19.72 7.25 21.36
N GLY A 32 -19.46 6.55 22.47
CA GLY A 32 -18.90 7.15 23.69
C GLY A 32 -19.95 7.81 24.56
N GLN A 33 -19.50 8.56 25.58
CA GLN A 33 -20.39 9.21 26.55
C GLN A 33 -21.32 10.20 25.83
N ASN A 34 -22.62 10.13 26.14
CA ASN A 34 -23.65 10.94 25.48
C ASN A 34 -23.68 10.82 23.95
N CYS A 35 -23.10 9.75 23.37
CA CYS A 35 -22.90 9.61 21.92
C CYS A 35 -22.20 10.84 21.31
N SER A 36 -21.20 11.40 21.99
CA SER A 36 -20.56 12.66 21.61
C SER A 36 -19.41 12.52 20.61
N LYS A 37 -19.01 11.29 20.26
CA LYS A 37 -17.91 11.01 19.32
C LYS A 37 -18.44 10.39 18.05
N PHE A 38 -17.79 10.64 16.92
CA PHE A 38 -18.12 10.03 15.63
C PHE A 38 -17.22 8.83 15.34
N CYS A 39 -17.79 7.78 14.75
CA CYS A 39 -17.06 6.64 14.23
C CYS A 39 -16.00 7.08 13.22
N GLY A 40 -14.88 6.35 13.18
CA GLY A 40 -13.86 6.54 12.15
C GLY A 40 -14.24 5.89 10.82
N LYS A 41 -13.22 5.58 10.02
CA LYS A 41 -13.36 5.03 8.67
C LYS A 41 -13.47 3.51 8.68
N CYS A 42 -14.54 2.99 9.29
CA CYS A 42 -14.81 1.55 9.31
C CYS A 42 -15.10 0.99 7.91
N LEU A 43 -14.75 -0.29 7.69
CA LEU A 43 -14.95 -0.97 6.41
C LEU A 43 -16.44 -1.03 6.03
N ASN A 44 -16.74 -0.87 4.73
CA ASN A 44 -18.11 -0.92 4.18
C ASN A 44 -19.12 0.04 4.85
N ASN A 45 -18.64 1.15 5.42
CA ASN A 45 -19.46 2.10 6.20
C ASN A 45 -20.24 1.42 7.33
N GLU A 46 -19.70 0.36 7.93
CA GLU A 46 -20.33 -0.26 9.10
C GLU A 46 -20.43 0.72 10.27
N THR A 47 -21.42 0.52 11.12
CA THR A 47 -21.53 1.29 12.37
C THR A 47 -20.49 0.76 13.35
N CYS A 48 -19.65 1.65 13.88
CA CYS A 48 -18.70 1.27 14.91
C CYS A 48 -19.41 0.92 16.23
N HIS A 49 -18.70 0.22 17.11
CA HIS A 49 -19.25 -0.17 18.40
C HIS A 49 -19.64 1.05 19.25
N HIS A 50 -20.93 1.21 19.56
CA HIS A 50 -21.52 2.38 20.21
C HIS A 50 -20.84 2.79 21.54
N ILE A 51 -20.26 1.85 22.30
CA ILE A 51 -19.54 2.18 23.54
C ILE A 51 -18.13 2.75 23.29
N ASN A 52 -17.26 2.04 22.54
CA ASN A 52 -15.82 2.31 22.48
C ASN A 52 -15.32 2.83 21.12
N GLY A 53 -16.15 2.79 20.08
CA GLY A 53 -15.86 3.27 18.74
C GLY A 53 -15.10 2.29 17.85
N SER A 54 -14.90 1.04 18.27
CA SER A 54 -14.12 0.07 17.49
C SER A 54 -14.87 -0.43 16.26
N CYS A 55 -14.17 -0.65 15.15
CA CYS A 55 -14.72 -1.23 13.93
C CYS A 55 -14.49 -2.76 13.92
N LEU A 56 -15.56 -3.55 13.76
CA LEU A 56 -15.49 -5.02 13.87
C LEU A 56 -14.75 -5.65 12.70
N ASN A 57 -14.96 -5.14 11.48
CA ASN A 57 -14.33 -5.65 10.26
C ASN A 57 -13.06 -4.88 9.90
N GLY A 58 -12.62 -3.98 10.79
CA GLY A 58 -11.45 -3.14 10.61
C GLY A 58 -11.72 -1.91 9.73
N CYS A 59 -10.63 -1.35 9.23
CA CYS A 59 -10.61 -0.05 8.56
C CYS A 59 -10.60 -0.16 7.04
N VAL A 60 -11.14 0.86 6.38
CA VAL A 60 -10.93 1.06 4.94
C VAL A 60 -9.46 1.30 4.62
N SER A 61 -9.09 1.17 3.34
CA SER A 61 -7.73 1.45 2.87
C SER A 61 -7.27 2.87 3.20
N GLY A 62 -6.04 3.00 3.69
CA GLY A 62 -5.43 4.26 4.12
C GLY A 62 -5.68 4.63 5.58
N TYR A 63 -6.43 3.81 6.32
CA TYR A 63 -6.71 4.01 7.74
C TYR A 63 -6.40 2.76 8.58
N GLY A 64 -6.07 2.99 9.85
CA GLY A 64 -5.72 1.99 10.85
C GLY A 64 -6.16 2.36 12.26
N GLY A 65 -5.69 1.60 13.24
CA GLY A 65 -6.09 1.72 14.64
C GLY A 65 -7.44 1.07 14.95
N THR A 66 -7.75 0.87 16.24
CA THR A 66 -8.98 0.16 16.66
C THR A 66 -10.26 0.88 16.22
N ASN A 67 -10.20 2.21 16.15
CA ASN A 67 -11.35 3.07 15.82
C ASN A 67 -11.29 3.62 14.39
N CYS A 68 -10.30 3.22 13.59
CA CYS A 68 -10.14 3.67 12.20
C CYS A 68 -10.04 5.20 12.03
N THR A 69 -9.42 5.87 13.00
CA THR A 69 -9.20 7.32 13.01
C THR A 69 -7.78 7.71 12.62
N GLU A 70 -6.86 6.75 12.57
CA GLU A 70 -5.46 6.95 12.26
C GLU A 70 -5.25 6.75 10.76
N GLU A 71 -4.59 7.69 10.09
CA GLU A 71 -4.10 7.46 8.73
C GLU A 71 -2.88 6.54 8.76
N CYS A 72 -2.64 5.80 7.69
CA CYS A 72 -1.42 4.98 7.63
C CYS A 72 -0.16 5.84 7.68
N ASP A 73 0.77 5.43 8.54
CA ASP A 73 2.10 6.02 8.63
C ASP A 73 2.88 5.83 7.33
N VAL A 74 3.90 6.66 7.13
CA VAL A 74 4.82 6.57 5.98
C VAL A 74 5.39 5.15 5.89
N GLY A 75 5.34 4.56 4.70
CA GLY A 75 5.77 3.19 4.46
C GLY A 75 4.67 2.14 4.61
N LEU A 76 3.49 2.51 5.12
CA LEU A 76 2.34 1.61 5.24
C LEU A 76 1.21 2.03 4.32
N TYR A 77 0.44 1.05 3.84
CA TYR A 77 -0.73 1.30 3.01
C TYR A 77 -1.83 0.24 3.17
N GLY A 78 -2.97 0.50 2.53
CA GLY A 78 -4.06 -0.45 2.40
C GLY A 78 -4.94 -0.52 3.65
N ALA A 79 -5.83 -1.51 3.68
CA ALA A 79 -6.78 -1.69 4.78
C ALA A 79 -6.05 -2.05 6.08
N ASN A 80 -6.37 -1.35 7.17
CA ASN A 80 -5.73 -1.50 8.47
C ASN A 80 -4.21 -1.24 8.44
N CYS A 81 -3.70 -0.54 7.42
CA CYS A 81 -2.27 -0.23 7.26
C CYS A 81 -1.35 -1.47 7.32
N LYS A 82 -1.83 -2.60 6.77
CA LYS A 82 -1.09 -3.88 6.77
C LYS A 82 -0.18 -4.08 5.54
N GLY A 83 -0.32 -3.25 4.51
CA GLY A 83 0.57 -3.24 3.34
C GLY A 83 1.84 -2.46 3.61
N PHE A 84 2.95 -2.87 3.02
CA PHE A 84 4.25 -2.19 3.12
C PHE A 84 4.69 -1.65 1.77
N CYS A 85 5.01 -0.35 1.69
CA CYS A 85 5.57 0.23 0.47
C CYS A 85 6.84 -0.52 0.05
N SER A 86 7.00 -0.75 -1.25
CA SER A 86 8.20 -1.40 -1.77
C SER A 86 9.47 -0.58 -1.46
N PRO A 87 10.57 -1.22 -1.04
CA PRO A 87 11.85 -0.55 -0.89
C PRO A 87 12.45 -0.16 -2.25
N ASN A 88 11.93 -0.72 -3.35
CA ASN A 88 12.42 -0.51 -4.70
C ASN A 88 11.74 0.68 -5.41
N CYS A 89 10.91 1.45 -4.71
CA CYS A 89 10.50 2.77 -5.18
C CYS A 89 11.73 3.68 -5.29
N LYS A 90 11.74 4.61 -6.25
CA LYS A 90 12.84 5.57 -6.41
C LYS A 90 13.07 6.41 -5.14
N THR A 91 12.00 6.73 -4.42
CA THR A 91 12.06 7.19 -3.03
C THR A 91 11.56 6.06 -2.13
N PRO A 92 12.45 5.36 -1.41
CA PRO A 92 12.07 4.23 -0.57
C PRO A 92 11.00 4.60 0.46
N GLY A 93 9.99 3.73 0.63
CA GLY A 93 8.96 3.91 1.67
C GLY A 93 7.91 4.99 1.38
N MET A 94 8.01 5.72 0.26
CA MET A 94 6.99 6.66 -0.16
C MET A 94 6.08 5.97 -1.18
N CYS A 95 4.87 5.63 -0.78
CA CYS A 95 3.83 5.14 -1.68
C CYS A 95 2.46 5.68 -1.24
N ASP A 96 1.48 5.62 -2.13
CA ASP A 96 0.11 6.02 -1.81
C ASP A 96 -0.46 5.14 -0.68
N LYS A 97 -0.91 5.77 0.40
CA LYS A 97 -1.40 5.07 1.60
C LYS A 97 -2.65 4.21 1.36
N VAL A 98 -3.37 4.42 0.25
CA VAL A 98 -4.59 3.66 -0.07
C VAL A 98 -4.25 2.43 -0.92
N THR A 99 -3.47 2.62 -1.96
CA THR A 99 -3.23 1.65 -3.03
C THR A 99 -1.86 0.97 -2.97
N GLY A 100 -0.89 1.58 -2.28
CA GLY A 100 0.50 1.14 -2.26
C GLY A 100 1.29 1.52 -3.53
N GLN A 101 0.69 2.27 -4.46
CA GLN A 101 1.33 2.64 -5.71
C GLN A 101 2.32 3.79 -5.55
N TYR A 102 3.31 3.86 -6.44
CA TYR A 102 4.30 4.92 -6.49
C TYR A 102 4.48 5.48 -7.90
N ASP A 103 4.13 6.76 -8.08
CA ASP A 103 4.17 7.43 -9.39
C ASP A 103 5.57 7.95 -9.78
N GLY A 104 6.55 7.93 -8.86
CA GLY A 104 7.90 8.43 -9.12
C GLY A 104 8.83 7.45 -9.86
N GLY A 105 8.33 6.25 -10.19
CA GLY A 105 9.05 5.18 -10.87
C GLY A 105 9.89 4.28 -9.94
N CYS A 106 10.34 3.16 -10.48
CA CYS A 106 11.06 2.12 -9.77
C CYS A 106 12.59 2.24 -9.91
N GLN A 107 13.28 1.70 -8.91
CA GLN A 107 14.72 1.45 -8.96
C GLN A 107 15.07 0.47 -10.09
N ALA A 108 16.36 0.40 -10.43
CA ALA A 108 16.83 -0.47 -11.49
C ALA A 108 16.48 -1.94 -11.17
N GLY A 109 15.89 -2.63 -12.14
CA GLY A 109 15.49 -4.01 -11.95
C GLY A 109 14.05 -4.24 -11.54
N TRP A 110 13.27 -3.19 -11.28
CA TRP A 110 11.91 -3.31 -10.79
C TRP A 110 10.93 -2.57 -11.70
N LYS A 111 9.71 -3.10 -11.80
CA LYS A 111 8.59 -2.55 -12.57
C LYS A 111 7.27 -2.75 -11.82
N ASN A 112 6.19 -2.34 -12.50
CA ASN A 112 4.82 -2.21 -12.04
C ASN A 112 4.61 -1.01 -11.11
N ALA A 113 3.36 -0.73 -10.74
CA ALA A 113 3.01 0.45 -9.97
C ALA A 113 3.43 0.36 -8.49
N GLN A 114 3.76 -0.82 -7.98
CA GLN A 114 4.23 -1.05 -6.61
C GLN A 114 5.74 -1.34 -6.54
N CYS A 115 6.44 -1.39 -7.69
CA CYS A 115 7.86 -1.69 -7.76
C CYS A 115 8.25 -3.01 -7.04
N ASP A 116 7.42 -4.04 -7.12
CA ASP A 116 7.64 -5.34 -6.48
C ASP A 116 7.79 -6.50 -7.48
N GLN A 117 7.79 -6.19 -8.78
CA GLN A 117 8.07 -7.15 -9.84
C GLN A 117 9.43 -6.90 -10.47
N GLU A 118 10.26 -7.94 -10.56
CA GLU A 118 11.55 -7.87 -11.27
C GLU A 118 11.34 -7.62 -12.78
N CYS A 119 12.33 -7.02 -13.44
CA CYS A 119 12.30 -6.94 -14.90
C CYS A 119 12.35 -8.35 -15.51
N ASP A 120 11.35 -8.63 -16.34
CA ASP A 120 11.24 -9.80 -17.19
C ASP A 120 10.94 -9.34 -18.63
N GLY A 121 11.03 -10.23 -19.61
CA GLY A 121 10.66 -9.91 -20.99
C GLY A 121 11.76 -9.19 -21.78
N LEU A 122 13.02 -9.54 -21.51
CA LEU A 122 14.22 -9.03 -22.19
C LEU A 122 14.45 -7.53 -21.99
N ILE A 123 14.10 -7.05 -20.79
CA ILE A 123 14.29 -5.67 -20.37
C ILE A 123 14.99 -5.62 -19.00
N PHE A 124 15.64 -4.50 -18.71
CA PHE A 124 16.40 -4.26 -17.49
C PHE A 124 16.47 -2.76 -17.15
N GLY A 125 17.10 -2.43 -16.03
CA GLY A 125 17.40 -1.04 -15.64
C GLY A 125 16.23 -0.33 -14.96
N HIS A 126 16.33 0.99 -14.80
CA HIS A 126 15.30 1.79 -14.14
C HIS A 126 13.96 1.69 -14.87
N ASN A 127 12.89 1.40 -14.12
CA ASN A 127 11.55 1.14 -14.66
C ASN A 127 11.50 0.02 -15.72
N CYS A 128 12.54 -0.81 -15.83
CA CYS A 128 12.71 -1.78 -16.90
C CYS A 128 12.60 -1.18 -18.32
N ASN A 129 13.15 0.02 -18.52
CA ASN A 129 13.06 0.76 -19.79
C ASN A 129 14.22 0.49 -20.77
N GLN A 130 15.15 -0.41 -20.45
CA GLN A 130 16.28 -0.76 -21.33
C GLN A 130 16.11 -2.18 -21.85
N SER A 131 16.39 -2.43 -23.12
CA SER A 131 16.31 -3.77 -23.73
C SER A 131 17.63 -4.53 -23.57
N CYS A 132 17.55 -5.82 -23.26
CA CYS A 132 18.71 -6.71 -23.28
C CYS A 132 19.40 -6.72 -24.66
N GLY A 133 20.71 -6.93 -24.67
CA GLY A 133 21.45 -7.20 -25.90
C GLY A 133 21.24 -8.63 -26.39
N LYS A 134 22.18 -9.14 -27.18
CA LYS A 134 22.11 -10.49 -27.76
C LYS A 134 22.72 -11.54 -26.83
N CYS A 135 22.08 -11.71 -25.67
CA CYS A 135 22.44 -12.78 -24.74
C CYS A 135 22.21 -14.15 -25.39
N PHE A 136 23.00 -15.15 -24.97
CA PHE A 136 22.95 -16.50 -25.51
C PHE A 136 21.53 -17.08 -25.53
N ASN A 137 21.09 -17.60 -26.69
CA ASN A 137 19.74 -18.14 -26.90
C ASN A 137 18.61 -17.17 -26.49
N ASN A 138 18.86 -15.86 -26.61
CA ASN A 138 17.89 -14.82 -26.32
C ASN A 138 17.33 -14.91 -24.87
N GLU A 139 18.20 -15.28 -23.92
CA GLU A 139 17.88 -15.34 -22.49
C GLU A 139 17.64 -13.96 -21.88
N GLN A 140 16.95 -13.93 -20.74
CA GLN A 140 16.82 -12.74 -19.91
C GLN A 140 18.21 -12.31 -19.41
N CYS A 141 18.60 -11.08 -19.72
CA CYS A 141 19.78 -10.46 -19.12
C CYS A 141 19.52 -10.10 -17.66
N HIS A 142 20.59 -9.85 -16.90
CA HIS A 142 20.47 -9.45 -15.51
C HIS A 142 19.61 -8.18 -15.38
N TYR A 143 18.49 -8.30 -14.66
CA TYR A 143 17.39 -7.33 -14.62
C TYR A 143 17.82 -5.93 -14.14
N ILE A 144 18.92 -5.79 -13.39
CA ILE A 144 19.41 -4.50 -12.92
C ILE A 144 20.31 -3.80 -13.95
N ASN A 145 21.27 -4.51 -14.56
CA ASN A 145 22.43 -3.91 -15.25
C ASN A 145 22.62 -4.39 -16.70
N GLY A 146 21.81 -5.35 -17.15
CA GLY A 146 21.78 -5.79 -18.54
C GLY A 146 22.84 -6.83 -18.93
N SER A 147 23.62 -7.35 -17.98
CA SER A 147 24.68 -8.31 -18.30
C SER A 147 24.13 -9.69 -18.63
N CYS A 148 24.72 -10.37 -19.61
CA CYS A 148 24.37 -11.74 -19.99
C CYS A 148 25.27 -12.74 -19.26
N LEU A 149 24.69 -13.57 -18.39
CA LEU A 149 25.46 -14.49 -17.54
C LEU A 149 26.04 -15.67 -18.34
N ASN A 150 25.32 -16.16 -19.35
CA ASN A 150 25.77 -17.29 -20.18
C ASN A 150 26.51 -16.84 -21.46
N GLY A 151 26.89 -15.57 -21.54
CA GLY A 151 27.62 -14.99 -22.67
C GLY A 151 26.72 -14.54 -23.81
N CYS A 152 27.33 -14.32 -24.98
CA CYS A 152 26.69 -13.70 -26.14
C CYS A 152 26.41 -14.70 -27.26
N ASP A 153 25.36 -14.43 -28.02
CA ASP A 153 25.14 -15.10 -29.30
C ASP A 153 26.27 -14.81 -30.29
N SER A 154 26.42 -15.70 -31.28
CA SER A 154 27.45 -15.59 -32.32
C SER A 154 27.38 -14.23 -33.02
N GLY A 155 28.52 -13.55 -33.10
CA GLY A 155 28.60 -12.23 -33.72
C GLY A 155 28.52 -11.06 -32.73
N TYR A 156 28.27 -11.31 -31.43
CA TYR A 156 28.19 -10.28 -30.41
C TYR A 156 29.26 -10.46 -29.31
N SER A 157 29.69 -9.35 -28.72
CA SER A 157 30.65 -9.30 -27.61
C SER A 157 30.28 -8.26 -26.55
N GLY A 158 31.07 -8.22 -25.48
CA GLY A 158 30.85 -7.35 -24.32
C GLY A 158 29.98 -8.01 -23.26
N THR A 159 29.93 -7.42 -22.06
CA THR A 159 29.16 -7.99 -20.93
C THR A 159 27.65 -7.99 -21.17
N ASN A 160 27.16 -7.03 -21.96
CA ASN A 160 25.74 -6.85 -22.27
C ASN A 160 25.41 -7.31 -23.70
N CYS A 161 26.39 -7.87 -24.43
CA CYS A 161 26.22 -8.40 -25.78
C CYS A 161 25.61 -7.41 -26.79
N THR A 162 26.04 -6.15 -26.73
CA THR A 162 25.58 -5.06 -27.60
C THR A 162 26.59 -4.71 -28.70
N GLU A 163 27.83 -5.19 -28.61
CA GLU A 163 28.90 -4.90 -29.56
C GLU A 163 28.92 -5.94 -30.69
N GLY A 164 28.83 -5.51 -31.94
CA GLY A 164 29.00 -6.39 -33.09
C GLY A 164 30.48 -6.74 -33.31
N THR A 165 30.78 -8.02 -33.44
CA THR A 165 32.10 -8.51 -33.85
C THR A 165 32.18 -8.53 -35.38
N ASP A 166 32.40 -7.36 -35.98
CA ASP A 166 32.55 -7.23 -37.43
C ASP A 166 33.61 -8.19 -37.96
N LYS A 167 33.19 -9.13 -38.84
CA LYS A 167 34.10 -9.98 -39.63
C LYS A 167 34.67 -9.25 -40.86
N THR A 168 34.46 -7.93 -41.00
CA THR A 168 34.76 -7.16 -42.21
C THR A 168 35.96 -6.19 -42.11
N LYS A 169 36.81 -6.28 -41.08
CA LYS A 169 38.20 -5.78 -41.20
C LYS A 169 39.15 -6.90 -41.64
N LYS A 170 38.99 -7.35 -42.89
CA LYS A 170 39.99 -8.10 -43.66
C LYS A 170 40.05 -7.53 -45.08
N LEU A 171 40.77 -6.43 -45.26
CA LEU A 171 42.04 -6.35 -46.00
C LEU A 171 42.55 -4.90 -45.92
#